data_AF-A0A7R9Y219-F1
#
_entry.id   AF-A0A7R9Y219-F1
#
_cell.length_a   1.000
_cell.length_b   1.000
_cell.length_c   1.000
_cell.angle_alpha   90.00
_cell.angle_beta   90.00
_cell.angle_gamma   90.00
#
_symmetry.space_group_name_H-M   'P 1'
#
loop_
_entity.id
_entity.type
_entity.pdbx_description
1 polymer ?
#
loop_
_entity_poly.entity_id
_entity_poly.type
_entity_poly.pdbx_seq_one_letter_code
_entity_poly.pdbx_strand_id
1 'polypeptide(L)'
;PRAALRPAPRTAGARRRGARELYRGGVGGPGVQAQQQQQQQQQQQAVLMDAGQPVTAGVMNATPAATGSGRVFIGNVAWATTSEELAAVVAQVPGAGVPLSCEVARTRTGRSIGYAVAQLPTVEAAAAVIAALNAYELAGRRLVVREDRAPRKAVDSTTARGVGKACHTCGEVGHLKRDCPQGGDGGDGAAAPKACHTCGDVGHLKRECPKNVGRAVDNSQKACHQCGEVGHIRRECPQNQEPRACHTCGASDHLKRECPQQSAN
;
A
#
# COMPACT_ATOMS: atom_id res chain seq x y z
N PRO A 1 11.86 19.64 70.88
CA PRO A 1 10.39 19.45 70.97
C PRO A 1 9.96 18.12 70.30
N ARG A 2 10.04 16.98 71.01
CA ARG A 2 8.89 16.23 71.64
C ARG A 2 7.81 15.82 70.62
N ALA A 3 7.78 14.55 70.19
CA ALA A 3 6.91 13.44 70.70
C ALA A 3 5.59 13.35 69.88
N ALA A 4 4.89 12.24 69.58
CA ALA A 4 4.90 10.79 69.83
C ALA A 4 3.97 10.15 68.75
N LEU A 5 4.29 9.04 68.08
CA LEU A 5 3.94 7.63 68.36
C LEU A 5 2.46 7.25 68.72
N ARG A 6 1.87 6.38 67.86
CA ARG A 6 0.88 5.26 68.09
C ARG A 6 -0.65 5.58 68.08
N PRO A 7 -1.56 4.56 68.07
CA PRO A 7 -1.77 3.47 67.09
C PRO A 7 -3.28 3.20 66.79
N ALA A 8 -3.56 2.17 65.96
CA ALA A 8 -4.89 1.65 65.56
C ALA A 8 -5.77 1.09 66.70
N PRO A 9 -7.10 0.97 66.52
CA PRO A 9 -7.96 0.14 67.36
C PRO A 9 -8.23 -1.26 66.78
N ARG A 10 -8.18 -2.24 67.69
CA ARG A 10 -8.67 -3.63 67.56
C ARG A 10 -9.99 -3.74 68.35
N THR A 11 -10.97 -4.46 67.82
CA THR A 11 -12.05 -5.12 68.57
C THR A 11 -12.20 -6.51 67.95
N ALA A 12 -11.91 -7.64 68.61
CA ALA A 12 -12.67 -8.32 69.69
C ALA A 12 -14.16 -8.44 69.31
N GLY A 13 -14.80 -9.61 69.17
CA GLY A 13 -14.48 -11.00 69.44
C GLY A 13 -15.81 -11.70 69.76
N ALA A 14 -16.05 -12.92 69.26
CA ALA A 14 -17.10 -13.78 69.83
C ALA A 14 -16.89 -15.25 69.42
N ARG A 15 -16.69 -16.08 70.45
CA ARG A 15 -16.70 -17.54 70.42
C ARG A 15 -18.14 -18.05 70.48
N ARG A 16 -18.41 -19.26 69.97
CA ARG A 16 -19.27 -20.37 70.50
C ARG A 16 -19.35 -21.45 69.40
N ARG A 17 -18.76 -22.64 69.56
CA ARG A 17 -19.15 -23.86 70.33
C ARG A 17 -20.25 -24.72 69.66
N GLY A 18 -19.89 -25.99 69.42
CA GLY A 18 -20.76 -27.17 69.28
C GLY A 18 -21.14 -27.51 67.83
N ALA A 19 -21.27 -28.74 67.37
CA ALA A 19 -21.07 -30.09 67.89
C ALA A 19 -20.95 -31.00 66.63
N ARG A 20 -19.95 -31.87 66.50
CA ARG A 20 -20.01 -33.31 66.75
C ARG A 20 -21.34 -33.96 66.33
N GLU A 21 -21.42 -34.37 65.05
CA GLU A 21 -22.30 -35.46 64.62
C GLU A 21 -21.44 -36.56 63.99
N LEU A 22 -21.58 -37.74 64.57
CA LEU A 22 -20.89 -38.97 64.19
C LEU A 22 -21.62 -39.59 62.99
N TYR A 23 -20.91 -39.85 61.89
CA TYR A 23 -21.36 -40.85 60.93
C TYR A 23 -20.29 -41.94 60.79
N ARG A 24 -20.60 -43.08 61.42
CA ARG A 24 -19.88 -44.33 61.35
C ARG A 24 -20.45 -45.13 60.18
N GLY A 25 -19.56 -45.67 59.34
CA GLY A 25 -19.83 -46.87 58.55
C GLY A 25 -20.02 -46.64 57.06
N GLY A 26 -19.04 -47.08 56.28
CA GLY A 26 -19.09 -47.10 54.82
C GLY A 26 -17.85 -47.76 54.23
N VAL A 27 -17.77 -49.09 54.36
CA VAL A 27 -16.86 -49.94 53.59
C VAL A 27 -17.29 -49.92 52.12
N GLY A 28 -16.36 -49.68 51.20
CA GLY A 28 -16.62 -49.73 49.76
C GLY A 28 -15.54 -48.99 48.96
N GLY A 29 -14.48 -49.70 48.59
CA GLY A 29 -13.45 -49.16 47.70
C GLY A 29 -13.93 -49.00 46.25
N PRO A 30 -13.30 -48.09 45.48
CA PRO A 30 -13.25 -48.25 44.04
C PRO A 30 -11.83 -47.94 43.52
N GLY A 31 -10.96 -48.95 43.49
CA GLY A 31 -9.59 -48.83 42.97
C GLY A 31 -9.42 -49.17 41.48
N VAL A 32 -10.48 -49.63 40.80
CA VAL A 32 -10.35 -50.19 39.43
C VAL A 32 -10.93 -49.30 38.32
N GLN A 33 -11.80 -48.33 38.64
CA GLN A 33 -12.41 -47.45 37.64
C GLN A 33 -11.57 -46.19 37.36
N ALA A 34 -10.90 -45.62 38.37
CA ALA A 34 -10.02 -44.46 38.20
C ALA A 34 -8.79 -44.80 37.32
N GLN A 35 -8.28 -46.02 37.45
CA GLN A 35 -7.14 -46.49 36.66
C GLN A 35 -7.52 -46.77 35.20
N GLN A 36 -8.73 -47.25 34.94
CA GLN A 36 -9.23 -47.47 33.58
C GLN A 36 -9.53 -46.15 32.84
N GLN A 37 -9.96 -45.11 33.58
CA GLN A 37 -10.19 -43.78 33.00
C GLN A 37 -8.88 -43.04 32.67
N GLN A 38 -7.83 -43.21 33.50
CA GLN A 38 -6.48 -42.74 33.16
C GLN A 38 -5.87 -43.48 31.95
N GLN A 39 -6.14 -44.79 31.82
CA GLN A 39 -5.65 -45.56 30.67
C GLN A 39 -6.38 -45.18 29.37
N GLN A 40 -7.68 -44.83 29.42
CA GLN A 40 -8.40 -44.26 28.28
C GLN A 40 -7.89 -42.85 27.90
N GLN A 41 -7.53 -42.01 28.87
CA GLN A 41 -6.91 -40.70 28.57
C GLN A 41 -5.52 -40.84 27.94
N GLN A 42 -4.70 -41.81 28.39
CA GLN A 42 -3.42 -42.12 27.75
C GLN A 42 -3.60 -42.67 26.34
N GLN A 43 -4.61 -43.50 26.09
CA GLN A 43 -4.94 -43.97 24.73
C GLN A 43 -5.39 -42.82 23.82
N GLN A 44 -6.19 -41.87 24.32
CA GLN A 44 -6.58 -40.68 23.56
C GLN A 44 -5.40 -39.74 23.25
N GLN A 45 -4.35 -39.74 24.07
CA GLN A 45 -3.14 -38.97 23.82
C GLN A 45 -2.19 -39.66 22.82
N ALA A 46 -2.24 -40.99 22.72
CA ALA A 46 -1.43 -41.78 21.78
C ALA A 46 -1.94 -41.72 20.33
N VAL A 47 -3.24 -41.46 20.09
CA VAL A 47 -3.79 -41.25 18.73
C VAL A 47 -3.39 -39.90 18.10
N LEU A 48 -2.56 -39.09 18.77
CA LEU A 48 -2.10 -37.79 18.28
C LEU A 48 -0.60 -37.76 17.89
N MET A 49 0.10 -38.90 17.87
CA MET A 49 1.57 -38.94 17.65
C MET A 49 2.09 -39.98 16.63
N ASP A 50 1.25 -40.67 15.86
CA ASP A 50 1.73 -41.53 14.75
C ASP A 50 0.99 -41.27 13.44
N ALA A 51 1.55 -40.39 12.63
CA ALA A 51 1.35 -40.36 11.18
C ALA A 51 2.46 -39.54 10.52
N GLY A 52 3.69 -40.05 10.57
CA GLY A 52 4.79 -39.56 9.74
C GLY A 52 4.86 -40.28 8.39
N GLN A 53 4.17 -39.71 7.38
CA GLN A 53 4.46 -39.67 5.91
C GLN A 53 4.70 -41.01 5.13
N PRO A 54 4.71 -41.03 3.76
CA PRO A 54 4.39 -40.00 2.76
C PRO A 54 3.32 -40.47 1.73
N VAL A 55 2.53 -39.55 1.16
CA VAL A 55 1.79 -39.82 -0.09
C VAL A 55 2.18 -38.84 -1.17
N THR A 56 2.80 -39.41 -2.20
CA THR A 56 2.98 -38.86 -3.53
C THR A 56 1.63 -38.65 -4.21
N ALA A 57 1.62 -37.74 -5.19
CA ALA A 57 0.58 -37.47 -6.18
C ALA A 57 -0.52 -36.46 -5.77
N GLY A 58 -0.33 -35.24 -6.27
CA GLY A 58 -1.31 -34.61 -7.15
C GLY A 58 -2.72 -34.40 -6.60
N VAL A 59 -2.88 -33.37 -5.78
CA VAL A 59 -4.17 -32.68 -5.66
C VAL A 59 -3.94 -31.18 -5.78
N MET A 60 -4.31 -30.68 -6.95
CA MET A 60 -4.76 -29.32 -7.25
C MET A 60 -5.36 -28.65 -6.01
N ASN A 61 -4.55 -27.89 -5.28
CA ASN A 61 -5.07 -26.98 -4.28
C ASN A 61 -5.64 -25.78 -5.04
N ALA A 62 -6.95 -25.84 -5.29
CA ALA A 62 -7.74 -24.69 -5.68
C ALA A 62 -7.78 -23.74 -4.48
N THR A 63 -6.73 -22.95 -4.33
CA THR A 63 -6.63 -21.86 -3.36
C THR A 63 -7.77 -20.87 -3.61
N PRO A 64 -8.50 -20.43 -2.57
CA PRO A 64 -9.56 -19.45 -2.75
C PRO A 64 -8.94 -18.17 -3.31
N ALA A 65 -9.53 -17.69 -4.41
CA ALA A 65 -9.12 -16.51 -5.13
C ALA A 65 -9.22 -15.25 -4.23
N ALA A 66 -8.14 -14.94 -3.51
CA ALA A 66 -7.93 -13.61 -3.01
C ALA A 66 -7.57 -12.72 -4.21
N THR A 67 -8.44 -11.76 -4.51
CA THR A 67 -8.32 -10.77 -5.59
C THR A 67 -7.27 -9.72 -5.21
N GLY A 68 -6.04 -10.18 -4.98
CA GLY A 68 -4.88 -9.39 -4.64
C GLY A 68 -3.65 -10.23 -4.96
N SER A 69 -2.74 -9.74 -5.80
CA SER A 69 -1.44 -10.37 -5.94
C SER A 69 -0.79 -10.30 -4.56
N GLY A 70 -0.48 -11.44 -3.92
CA GLY A 70 0.18 -11.55 -2.60
C GLY A 70 1.61 -11.00 -2.59
N ARG A 71 1.81 -9.85 -3.20
CA ARG A 71 3.05 -9.15 -3.40
C ARG A 71 3.12 -8.01 -2.39
N VAL A 72 4.26 -7.90 -1.75
CA VAL A 72 4.53 -6.95 -0.69
C VAL A 72 5.68 -6.06 -1.13
N PHE A 73 5.48 -4.75 -0.97
CA PHE A 73 6.51 -3.74 -1.13
C PHE A 73 7.21 -3.50 0.21
N ILE A 74 8.54 -3.56 0.20
CA ILE A 74 9.39 -3.35 1.37
C ILE A 74 10.31 -2.16 1.07
N GLY A 75 10.00 -1.00 1.66
CA GLY A 75 10.77 0.24 1.54
C GLY A 75 11.70 0.49 2.72
N ASN A 76 12.59 1.48 2.55
CA ASN A 76 13.59 1.90 3.53
C ASN A 76 14.57 0.78 3.95
N VAL A 77 14.88 -0.11 3.01
CA VAL A 77 15.87 -1.17 3.19
C VAL A 77 17.28 -0.57 3.20
N ALA A 78 18.17 -1.07 4.06
CA ALA A 78 19.56 -0.66 4.04
C ALA A 78 20.26 -1.07 2.74
N TRP A 79 21.14 -0.22 2.22
CA TRP A 79 21.76 -0.47 0.92
C TRP A 79 22.68 -1.70 0.89
N ALA A 80 23.22 -2.08 2.04
CA ALA A 80 24.04 -3.27 2.23
C ALA A 80 23.21 -4.56 2.30
N THR A 81 21.91 -4.46 2.58
CA THR A 81 21.04 -5.63 2.74
C THR A 81 20.83 -6.35 1.41
N THR A 82 21.00 -7.67 1.43
CA THR A 82 20.79 -8.53 0.26
C THR A 82 19.35 -9.07 0.19
N SER A 83 18.96 -9.60 -0.97
CA SER A 83 17.65 -10.25 -1.15
C SER A 83 17.49 -11.47 -0.25
N GLU A 84 18.57 -12.20 0.02
CA GLU A 84 18.60 -13.40 0.86
C GLU A 84 18.33 -13.06 2.33
N GLU A 85 18.97 -12.01 2.86
CA GLU A 85 18.73 -11.52 4.22
C GLU A 85 17.28 -11.07 4.40
N LEU A 86 16.74 -10.34 3.42
CA LEU A 86 15.34 -9.94 3.40
C LEU A 86 14.39 -11.15 3.36
N ALA A 87 14.71 -12.17 2.56
CA ALA A 87 13.92 -13.39 2.47
C ALA A 87 13.89 -14.15 3.80
N ALA A 88 15.03 -14.24 4.48
CA ALA A 88 15.13 -14.87 5.80
C ALA A 88 14.28 -14.13 6.84
N VAL A 89 14.32 -12.80 6.85
CA VAL A 89 13.50 -11.97 7.75
C VAL A 89 12.00 -12.12 7.46
N VAL A 90 11.62 -12.22 6.18
CA VAL A 90 10.22 -12.48 5.78
C VAL A 90 9.78 -13.88 6.20
N ALA A 91 10.64 -14.89 6.07
CA ALA A 91 10.34 -16.27 6.46
C ALA A 91 10.26 -16.47 7.99
N GLN A 92 10.87 -15.59 8.79
CA GLN A 92 10.77 -15.59 10.25
C GLN A 92 9.35 -15.25 10.75
N VAL A 93 8.53 -14.58 9.94
CA VAL A 93 7.18 -14.17 10.32
C VAL A 93 6.23 -15.39 10.32
N PRO A 94 5.54 -15.66 11.44
CA PRO A 94 4.58 -16.76 11.49
C PRO A 94 3.43 -16.49 10.51
N GLY A 95 3.18 -17.45 9.61
CA GLY A 95 2.13 -17.35 8.59
C GLY A 95 2.56 -16.72 7.26
N ALA A 96 3.79 -16.20 7.14
CA ALA A 96 4.31 -15.68 5.88
C ALA A 96 4.62 -16.78 4.84
N GLY A 97 5.06 -17.95 5.31
CA GLY A 97 5.60 -18.99 4.44
C GLY A 97 6.89 -18.55 3.73
N VAL A 98 7.44 -19.42 2.90
CA VAL A 98 8.63 -19.09 2.09
C VAL A 98 8.20 -18.18 0.94
N PRO A 99 8.81 -16.99 0.75
CA PRO A 99 8.51 -16.14 -0.38
C PRO A 99 8.88 -16.84 -1.70
N LEU A 100 7.96 -16.79 -2.66
CA LEU A 100 8.16 -17.34 -4.02
C LEU A 100 9.23 -16.56 -4.80
N SER A 101 9.33 -15.26 -4.56
CA SER A 101 10.34 -14.39 -5.16
C SER A 101 10.62 -13.21 -4.25
N CYS A 102 11.90 -12.83 -4.12
CA CYS A 102 12.34 -11.67 -3.36
C CYS A 102 13.38 -10.92 -4.19
N GLU A 103 13.01 -9.72 -4.66
CA GLU A 103 13.87 -8.94 -5.53
C GLU A 103 14.16 -7.57 -4.90
N VAL A 104 15.44 -7.30 -4.66
CA VAL A 104 15.90 -5.99 -4.20
C VAL A 104 16.16 -5.12 -5.43
N ALA A 105 15.48 -3.99 -5.52
CA ALA A 105 15.64 -3.10 -6.65
C ALA A 105 17.04 -2.47 -6.64
N ARG A 106 17.75 -2.67 -7.74
CA ARG A 106 19.10 -2.14 -7.97
C ARG A 106 19.09 -1.16 -9.12
N THR A 107 19.89 -0.10 -9.02
CA THR A 107 20.11 0.82 -10.14
C THR A 107 20.96 0.15 -11.22
N ARG A 108 21.06 0.78 -12.39
CA ARG A 108 21.87 0.30 -13.53
C ARG A 108 23.35 0.13 -13.20
N THR A 109 23.86 0.86 -12.20
CA THR A 109 25.24 0.74 -11.69
C THR A 109 25.39 -0.31 -10.57
N GLY A 110 24.35 -1.10 -10.28
CA GLY A 110 24.37 -2.18 -9.28
C GLY A 110 24.14 -1.73 -7.83
N ARG A 111 24.06 -0.43 -7.55
CA ARG A 111 23.72 0.10 -6.21
C ARG A 111 22.26 -0.18 -5.83
N SER A 112 22.03 -0.67 -4.62
CA SER A 112 20.68 -0.88 -4.07
C SER A 112 19.91 0.45 -3.97
N ILE A 113 18.66 0.48 -4.44
CA ILE A 113 17.81 1.69 -4.40
C ILE A 113 17.17 1.85 -3.01
N GLY A 114 17.23 0.82 -2.17
CA GLY A 114 16.69 0.84 -0.80
C GLY A 114 15.23 0.43 -0.70
N TYR A 115 14.72 -0.27 -1.71
CA TYR A 115 13.44 -0.95 -1.65
C TYR A 115 13.54 -2.34 -2.30
N ALA A 116 12.64 -3.22 -1.89
CA ALA A 116 12.50 -4.58 -2.39
C ALA A 116 11.03 -4.91 -2.61
N VAL A 117 10.78 -5.87 -3.50
CA VAL A 117 9.46 -6.44 -3.74
C VAL A 117 9.53 -7.94 -3.50
N ALA A 118 8.63 -8.45 -2.67
CA ALA A 118 8.54 -9.86 -2.34
C ALA A 118 7.18 -10.41 -2.78
N GLN A 119 7.18 -11.55 -3.47
CA GLN A 119 5.99 -12.30 -3.82
C GLN A 119 5.81 -13.44 -2.81
N LEU A 120 4.70 -13.42 -2.09
CA LEU A 120 4.31 -14.47 -1.16
C LEU A 120 3.31 -15.42 -1.84
N PRO A 121 3.26 -16.69 -1.40
CA PRO A 121 2.36 -17.69 -1.97
C PRO A 121 0.89 -17.43 -1.65
N THR A 122 0.59 -16.74 -0.55
CA THR A 122 -0.78 -16.43 -0.12
C THR A 122 -0.94 -14.95 0.16
N VAL A 123 -2.17 -14.46 0.07
CA VAL A 123 -2.49 -13.05 0.39
C VAL A 123 -2.56 -12.84 1.90
N GLU A 124 -2.95 -13.86 2.66
CA GLU A 124 -2.91 -13.86 4.12
C GLU A 124 -1.47 -13.73 4.64
N ALA A 125 -0.52 -14.42 3.99
CA ALA A 125 0.90 -14.24 4.26
C ALA A 125 1.35 -12.80 4.04
N ALA A 126 0.89 -12.16 2.95
CA ALA A 126 1.22 -10.76 2.67
C ALA A 126 0.74 -9.82 3.77
N ALA A 127 -0.50 -9.99 4.24
CA ALA A 127 -1.05 -9.20 5.34
C ALA A 127 -0.27 -9.42 6.65
N ALA A 128 0.06 -10.67 6.98
CA ALA A 128 0.85 -11.01 8.17
C ALA A 128 2.26 -10.39 8.13
N VAL A 129 2.93 -10.45 6.97
CA VAL A 129 4.24 -9.84 6.73
C VAL A 129 4.19 -8.33 6.89
N ILE A 130 3.16 -7.67 6.36
CA ILE A 130 2.98 -6.23 6.51
C ILE A 130 2.79 -5.84 7.97
N ALA A 131 1.94 -6.57 8.69
CA ALA A 131 1.69 -6.28 10.11
C ALA A 131 2.92 -6.52 10.99
N ALA A 132 3.71 -7.55 10.71
CA ALA A 132 4.85 -7.95 11.53
C ALA A 132 6.16 -7.19 11.20
N LEU A 133 6.44 -6.92 9.92
CA LEU A 133 7.71 -6.32 9.49
C LEU A 133 7.65 -4.81 9.27
N ASN A 134 6.46 -4.20 9.26
CA ASN A 134 6.38 -2.75 9.23
C ASN A 134 7.00 -2.17 10.52
N ALA A 135 7.95 -1.25 10.35
CA ALA A 135 8.79 -0.67 11.40
C ALA A 135 9.82 -1.62 12.04
N TYR A 136 10.07 -2.80 11.46
CA TYR A 136 11.15 -3.68 11.91
C TYR A 136 12.52 -3.06 11.63
N GLU A 137 13.46 -3.19 12.58
CA GLU A 137 14.81 -2.65 12.44
C GLU A 137 15.73 -3.66 11.77
N LEU A 138 16.11 -3.36 10.52
CA LEU A 138 17.09 -4.13 9.76
C LEU A 138 18.29 -3.24 9.43
N ALA A 139 19.48 -3.67 9.86
CA ALA A 139 20.73 -2.94 9.66
C ALA A 139 20.65 -1.44 10.07
N GLY A 140 19.99 -1.17 11.21
CA GLY A 140 19.82 0.18 11.75
C GLY A 140 18.81 1.06 11.02
N ARG A 141 17.98 0.50 10.14
CA ARG A 141 16.90 1.20 9.45
C ARG A 141 15.56 0.51 9.66
N ARG A 142 14.51 1.31 9.87
CA ARG A 142 13.14 0.81 10.03
C ARG A 142 12.50 0.54 8.68
N LEU A 143 12.12 -0.70 8.43
CA LEU A 143 11.46 -1.11 7.19
C LEU A 143 10.06 -0.49 7.09
N VAL A 144 9.66 -0.14 5.86
CA VAL A 144 8.31 0.34 5.54
C VAL A 144 7.65 -0.69 4.65
N VAL A 145 6.73 -1.48 5.19
CA VAL A 145 6.14 -2.61 4.47
C VAL A 145 4.69 -2.27 4.10
N ARG A 146 4.31 -2.49 2.83
CA ARG A 146 2.98 -2.18 2.28
C ARG A 146 2.54 -3.25 1.30
N GLU A 147 1.23 -3.38 1.07
CA GLU A 147 0.74 -4.15 -0.08
C GLU A 147 1.27 -3.52 -1.36
N ASP A 148 1.84 -4.33 -2.26
CA ASP A 148 2.30 -3.81 -3.53
C ASP A 148 1.10 -3.34 -4.34
N ARG A 149 1.16 -2.09 -4.80
CA ARG A 149 0.19 -1.60 -5.76
C ARG A 149 0.43 -2.39 -7.03
N ALA A 150 -0.44 -3.36 -7.29
CA ALA A 150 -0.42 -4.25 -8.46
C ALA A 150 0.18 -3.54 -9.67
N PRO A 151 1.04 -4.22 -10.46
CA PRO A 151 1.68 -3.60 -11.61
C PRO A 151 0.57 -2.91 -12.38
N ARG A 152 0.69 -1.58 -12.57
CA ARG A 152 -0.23 -0.83 -13.42
C ARG A 152 -0.34 -1.71 -14.65
N LYS A 153 -1.56 -2.22 -14.96
CA LYS A 153 -1.79 -3.10 -16.12
C LYS A 153 -0.88 -2.58 -17.20
N ALA A 154 0.02 -3.42 -17.71
CA ALA A 154 0.89 -3.06 -18.81
C ALA A 154 -0.05 -2.68 -19.96
N VAL A 155 -0.44 -1.41 -19.99
CA VAL A 155 -0.94 -0.77 -21.18
C VAL A 155 0.31 -0.76 -22.02
N ASP A 156 0.36 -1.74 -22.91
CA ASP A 156 1.24 -1.77 -24.05
C ASP A 156 1.59 -0.34 -24.45
N SER A 157 2.87 0.00 -24.35
CA SER A 157 3.40 1.31 -24.70
C SER A 157 3.11 1.72 -26.15
N THR A 158 2.54 0.80 -26.94
CA THR A 158 1.99 0.99 -28.27
C THR A 158 0.65 1.75 -28.28
N THR A 159 -0.19 1.64 -27.24
CA THR A 159 -1.46 2.39 -27.11
C THR A 159 -1.25 3.84 -26.59
N ALA A 160 -0.01 4.29 -26.46
CA ALA A 160 0.30 5.73 -26.32
C ALA A 160 0.22 6.49 -27.66
N ARG A 161 0.30 5.79 -28.80
CA ARG A 161 0.13 6.34 -30.15
C ARG A 161 -1.18 5.89 -30.77
N GLY A 162 -2.31 6.42 -30.31
CA GLY A 162 -3.49 6.71 -31.14
C GLY A 162 -4.18 5.61 -31.97
N VAL A 163 -3.75 4.35 -31.97
CA VAL A 163 -4.39 3.26 -32.73
C VAL A 163 -5.31 2.52 -31.77
N GLY A 164 -6.60 2.84 -31.81
CA GLY A 164 -7.63 2.21 -30.97
C GLY A 164 -8.42 3.18 -30.08
N LYS A 165 -8.11 4.47 -30.10
CA LYS A 165 -9.00 5.46 -29.48
C LYS A 165 -10.15 5.75 -30.43
N ALA A 166 -11.36 5.43 -29.97
CA ALA A 166 -12.59 5.94 -30.56
C ALA A 166 -12.50 7.46 -30.70
N CYS A 167 -13.04 7.97 -31.80
CA CYS A 167 -13.20 9.39 -32.02
C CYS A 167 -13.89 10.01 -30.81
N HIS A 168 -13.27 11.01 -30.19
CA HIS A 168 -13.87 11.63 -29.01
C HIS A 168 -15.11 12.49 -29.35
N THR A 169 -15.38 12.72 -30.64
CA THR A 169 -16.57 13.44 -31.11
C THR A 169 -17.74 12.51 -31.42
N CYS A 170 -17.55 11.43 -32.18
CA CYS A 170 -18.64 10.51 -32.58
C CYS A 170 -18.56 9.11 -31.95
N GLY A 171 -17.49 8.77 -31.25
CA GLY A 171 -17.31 7.47 -30.60
C GLY A 171 -16.89 6.32 -31.53
N GLU A 172 -16.79 6.54 -32.84
CA GLU A 172 -16.36 5.51 -33.78
C GLU A 172 -14.84 5.31 -33.76
N VAL A 173 -14.42 4.05 -33.79
CA VAL A 173 -13.01 3.67 -33.89
C VAL A 173 -12.57 3.70 -35.35
N GLY A 174 -11.35 4.17 -35.62
CA GLY A 174 -10.80 4.26 -36.98
C GLY A 174 -10.37 5.65 -37.40
N HIS A 175 -10.82 6.70 -36.69
CA HIS A 175 -10.36 8.08 -36.89
C HIS A 175 -10.25 8.83 -35.56
N LEU A 176 -9.41 9.87 -35.50
CA LEU A 176 -9.29 10.73 -34.32
C LEU A 176 -10.28 11.90 -34.40
N LYS A 177 -10.46 12.64 -33.29
CA LYS A 177 -11.29 13.86 -33.24
C LYS A 177 -10.97 14.88 -34.36
N ARG A 178 -9.75 14.89 -34.89
CA ARG A 178 -9.29 15.77 -35.97
C ARG A 178 -9.65 15.29 -37.37
N ASP A 179 -9.86 13.98 -37.53
CA ASP A 179 -10.13 13.32 -38.80
C ASP A 179 -11.55 12.73 -38.80
N CYS A 180 -12.42 13.28 -37.97
CA CYS A 180 -13.78 12.82 -37.83
C CYS A 180 -14.61 13.37 -38.98
N PRO A 181 -15.20 12.51 -39.83
CA PRO A 181 -16.04 12.98 -40.94
C PRO A 181 -17.29 13.72 -40.45
N GLN A 182 -17.67 13.51 -39.19
CA GLN A 182 -18.73 14.24 -38.48
C GLN A 182 -18.21 15.43 -37.66
N GLY A 183 -16.90 15.50 -37.43
CA GLY A 183 -16.24 16.54 -36.65
C GLY A 183 -15.63 17.57 -37.59
N GLY A 184 -16.46 18.54 -37.95
CA GLY A 184 -16.08 19.66 -38.82
C GLY A 184 -14.73 20.27 -38.45
N ASP A 185 -14.03 20.61 -39.51
CA ASP A 185 -12.65 21.05 -39.58
C ASP A 185 -12.32 22.13 -38.54
N GLY A 186 -11.17 21.95 -37.89
CA GLY A 186 -10.60 23.02 -37.09
C GLY A 186 -10.24 24.20 -37.99
N GLY A 187 -11.06 25.25 -37.94
CA GLY A 187 -10.77 26.51 -38.59
C GLY A 187 -11.95 27.46 -38.42
N ASP A 188 -11.82 28.36 -37.44
CA ASP A 188 -12.44 29.69 -37.47
C ASP A 188 -13.94 29.76 -37.81
N GLY A 189 -14.77 29.58 -36.78
CA GLY A 189 -16.15 30.09 -36.79
C GLY A 189 -17.23 29.01 -36.85
N ALA A 190 -18.30 29.25 -36.09
CA ALA A 190 -19.52 28.43 -36.00
C ALA A 190 -19.39 27.09 -35.27
N ALA A 191 -19.01 27.15 -33.99
CA ALA A 191 -19.05 26.00 -33.09
C ALA A 191 -20.48 25.61 -32.70
N ALA A 192 -20.81 24.32 -32.84
CA ALA A 192 -21.84 23.69 -32.00
C ALA A 192 -21.60 24.08 -30.53
N PRO A 193 -22.65 24.37 -29.74
CA PRO A 193 -22.49 25.07 -28.48
C PRO A 193 -21.75 24.18 -27.49
N LYS A 194 -20.46 24.47 -27.29
CA LYS A 194 -19.62 23.71 -26.38
C LYS A 194 -20.16 23.90 -24.98
N ALA A 195 -20.60 22.81 -24.35
CA ALA A 195 -20.98 22.80 -22.96
C ALA A 195 -19.81 23.24 -22.07
N CYS A 196 -20.13 24.02 -21.05
CA CYS A 196 -19.20 24.41 -20.02
C CYS A 196 -18.65 23.17 -19.32
N HIS A 197 -17.33 22.96 -19.39
CA HIS A 197 -16.67 21.85 -18.69
C HIS A 197 -16.70 21.98 -17.15
N THR A 198 -17.30 23.02 -16.59
CA THR A 198 -17.51 23.15 -15.13
C THR A 198 -18.93 22.77 -14.73
N CYS A 199 -19.95 23.19 -15.48
CA CYS A 199 -21.35 23.00 -15.09
C CYS A 199 -22.21 22.25 -16.11
N GLY A 200 -21.69 21.91 -17.28
CA GLY A 200 -22.40 21.17 -18.33
C GLY A 200 -23.34 22.01 -19.19
N ASP A 201 -23.61 23.26 -18.83
CA ASP A 201 -24.53 24.13 -19.56
C ASP A 201 -23.91 24.60 -20.89
N VAL A 202 -24.69 24.57 -21.96
CA VAL A 202 -24.30 25.01 -23.30
C VAL A 202 -24.46 26.53 -23.45
N GLY A 203 -23.58 27.16 -24.22
CA GLY A 203 -23.63 28.61 -24.47
C GLY A 203 -22.59 29.45 -23.74
N HIS A 204 -21.75 28.86 -22.88
CA HIS A 204 -20.58 29.53 -22.30
C HIS A 204 -19.41 28.56 -22.08
N LEU A 205 -18.19 29.07 -22.14
CA LEU A 205 -16.99 28.30 -21.83
C LEU A 205 -16.73 28.24 -20.31
N LYS A 206 -15.84 27.35 -19.86
CA LYS A 206 -15.39 27.26 -18.44
C LYS A 206 -15.02 28.62 -17.82
N ARG A 207 -14.58 29.58 -18.65
CA ARG A 207 -14.14 30.92 -18.26
C ARG A 207 -15.30 31.91 -18.05
N GLU A 208 -16.39 31.72 -18.79
CA GLU A 208 -17.59 32.59 -18.79
C GLU A 208 -18.75 31.93 -18.04
N CYS A 209 -18.44 30.94 -17.19
CA CYS A 209 -19.46 30.23 -16.46
C CYS A 209 -20.13 31.17 -15.44
N PRO A 210 -21.45 31.36 -15.50
CA PRO A 210 -22.14 32.17 -14.51
C PRO A 210 -22.05 31.53 -13.12
N LYS A 211 -21.87 30.21 -13.02
CA LYS A 211 -21.55 29.50 -11.77
C LYS A 211 -20.08 29.63 -11.34
N ASN A 212 -19.25 30.35 -12.10
CA ASN A 212 -17.87 30.72 -11.77
C ASN A 212 -17.76 32.15 -11.19
N VAL A 213 -18.87 32.88 -10.99
CA VAL A 213 -18.84 34.17 -10.28
C VAL A 213 -18.40 33.98 -8.83
N GLY A 214 -17.17 34.40 -8.56
CA GLY A 214 -16.47 34.16 -7.29
C GLY A 214 -15.03 33.65 -7.49
N ARG A 215 -14.73 33.09 -8.66
CA ARG A 215 -13.35 32.93 -9.12
C ARG A 215 -13.07 34.02 -10.15
N ALA A 216 -12.88 35.24 -9.64
CA ALA A 216 -11.92 36.11 -10.29
C ALA A 216 -10.67 35.26 -10.53
N VAL A 217 -10.14 35.26 -11.75
CA VAL A 217 -8.90 34.57 -12.05
C VAL A 217 -7.77 35.41 -11.47
N ASP A 218 -7.80 35.63 -10.15
CA ASP A 218 -6.73 36.27 -9.43
C ASP A 218 -5.59 35.25 -9.42
N ASN A 219 -4.57 35.52 -10.24
CA ASN A 219 -3.27 34.86 -10.11
C ASN A 219 -2.66 35.11 -8.73
N SER A 220 -3.25 35.99 -7.91
CA SER A 220 -2.90 36.30 -6.54
C SER A 220 -2.90 35.07 -5.62
N GLN A 221 -3.81 34.11 -5.81
CA GLN A 221 -3.83 32.87 -5.03
C GLN A 221 -2.95 31.75 -5.61
N LYS A 222 -2.40 31.92 -6.82
CA LYS A 222 -1.55 30.89 -7.44
C LYS A 222 -0.12 31.08 -6.97
N ALA A 223 0.40 30.10 -6.26
CA ALA A 223 1.82 30.00 -5.94
C ALA A 223 2.65 29.85 -7.22
N CYS A 224 3.74 30.59 -7.30
CA CYS A 224 4.74 30.45 -8.33
C CYS A 224 5.27 29.02 -8.31
N HIS A 225 5.12 28.31 -9.44
CA HIS A 225 5.58 26.94 -9.57
C HIS A 225 7.11 26.76 -9.49
N GLN A 226 7.88 27.84 -9.39
CA GLN A 226 9.33 27.83 -9.24
C GLN A 226 9.79 28.17 -7.81
N CYS A 227 9.27 29.23 -7.21
CA CYS A 227 9.71 29.69 -5.88
C CYS A 227 8.67 29.46 -4.76
N GLY A 228 7.44 29.06 -5.11
CA GLY A 228 6.37 28.81 -4.15
C GLY A 228 5.66 30.06 -3.63
N GLU A 229 6.15 31.27 -3.92
CA GLU A 229 5.50 32.50 -3.49
C GLU A 229 4.22 32.77 -4.27
N VAL A 230 3.16 33.13 -3.55
CA VAL A 230 1.86 33.52 -4.12
C VAL A 230 1.91 34.97 -4.60
N GLY A 231 1.13 35.31 -5.63
CA GLY A 231 1.10 36.66 -6.20
C GLY A 231 1.70 36.79 -7.60
N HIS A 232 2.41 35.78 -8.09
CA HIS A 232 2.95 35.75 -9.45
C HIS A 232 3.04 34.33 -10.02
N ILE A 233 3.05 34.21 -11.34
CA ILE A 233 3.25 32.92 -12.02
C ILE A 233 4.73 32.72 -12.39
N ARG A 234 5.13 31.49 -12.74
CA ARG A 234 6.51 31.12 -13.17
C ARG A 234 7.13 32.06 -14.23
N ARG A 235 6.30 32.75 -15.02
CA ARG A 235 6.76 33.68 -16.08
C ARG A 235 7.16 35.06 -15.55
N GLU A 236 6.59 35.45 -14.42
CA GLU A 236 6.74 36.76 -13.78
C GLU A 236 7.53 36.62 -12.48
N CYS A 237 8.18 35.47 -12.27
CA CYS A 237 8.97 35.21 -11.09
C CYS A 237 10.22 36.11 -11.10
N PRO A 238 10.37 37.02 -10.13
CA PRO A 238 11.51 37.92 -10.06
C PRO A 238 12.83 37.16 -9.84
N GLN A 239 12.76 35.92 -9.32
CA GLN A 239 13.91 35.02 -9.20
C GLN A 239 14.25 34.27 -10.50
N ASN A 240 13.47 34.45 -11.58
CA ASN A 240 13.68 33.79 -12.88
C ASN A 240 14.15 34.78 -13.97
N GLN A 241 14.95 35.79 -13.60
CA GLN A 241 15.53 36.75 -14.54
C GLN A 241 16.70 36.18 -15.37
N GLU A 242 17.17 34.96 -15.07
CA GLU A 242 18.11 34.26 -15.93
C GLU A 242 17.40 33.82 -17.23
N PRO A 243 17.95 34.15 -18.42
CA PRO A 243 17.36 33.76 -19.69
C PRO A 243 17.18 32.24 -19.72
N ARG A 244 15.93 31.80 -19.92
CA ARG A 244 15.56 30.38 -19.89
C ARG A 244 16.41 29.62 -20.88
N ALA A 245 17.33 28.80 -20.36
CA ALA A 245 18.09 27.87 -21.16
C ALA A 245 17.19 26.97 -21.99
N CYS A 246 17.60 26.73 -23.22
CA CYS A 246 17.05 25.74 -24.11
C CYS A 246 17.01 24.40 -23.38
N HIS A 247 15.81 23.85 -23.20
CA HIS A 247 15.63 22.55 -22.53
C HIS A 247 16.26 21.37 -23.28
N THR A 248 16.68 21.55 -24.54
CA THR A 248 17.30 20.51 -25.36
C THR A 248 18.82 20.55 -25.27
N CYS A 249 19.46 21.73 -25.39
CA CYS A 249 20.92 21.86 -25.45
C CYS A 249 21.54 22.71 -24.33
N GLY A 250 20.74 23.29 -23.44
CA GLY A 250 21.20 24.11 -22.31
C GLY A 250 21.65 25.54 -22.66
N ALA A 251 21.67 25.93 -23.94
CA ALA A 251 22.03 27.29 -24.34
C ALA A 251 20.92 28.29 -23.99
N SER A 252 21.27 29.45 -23.41
CA SER A 252 20.33 30.52 -23.04
C SER A 252 19.90 31.42 -24.19
N ASP A 253 20.47 31.23 -25.38
CA ASP A 253 20.27 32.08 -26.56
C ASP A 253 18.94 31.82 -27.30
N HIS A 254 18.32 30.65 -27.10
CA HIS A 254 17.08 30.28 -27.77
C HIS A 254 16.18 29.41 -26.90
N LEU A 255 14.87 29.44 -27.14
CA LEU A 255 13.93 28.53 -26.50
C LEU A 255 13.95 27.17 -27.21
N LYS A 256 13.38 26.15 -26.56
CA LYS A 256 13.27 24.77 -27.11
C LYS A 256 12.81 24.74 -28.57
N ARG A 257 11.91 25.65 -28.97
CA ARG A 257 11.28 25.71 -30.31
C ARG A 257 12.18 26.26 -31.41
N GLU A 258 13.23 26.98 -31.02
CA GLU A 258 14.17 27.66 -31.90
C GLU A 258 15.57 27.03 -31.78
N CYS A 259 15.62 25.82 -31.20
CA CYS A 259 16.86 25.11 -31.00
C CYS A 259 17.36 24.56 -32.34
N PRO A 260 18.56 24.98 -32.82
CA PRO A 260 19.11 24.49 -34.08
C PRO A 260 19.41 22.99 -34.02
N GLN A 261 19.53 22.41 -32.82
CA GLN A 261 19.68 20.96 -32.62
C GLN A 261 18.34 20.21 -32.56
N GLN A 262 17.19 20.89 -32.71
CA GLN A 262 15.88 20.26 -32.69
C GLN A 262 15.53 19.56 -34.02
N SER A 263 16.27 19.83 -35.10
CA SER A 263 16.02 19.32 -36.44
C SER A 263 16.54 17.89 -36.70
N ALA A 264 17.02 17.18 -35.67
CA ALA A 264 17.45 15.79 -35.78
C ALA A 264 16.42 14.84 -35.13
N ASN A 265 15.25 14.72 -35.77
CA ASN A 265 14.39 13.54 -35.66
C ASN A 265 13.59 13.37 -36.96
#